data_AF-A0A7X7ZSS6-F1
#
_entry.id   AF-A0A7X7ZSS6-F1
#
_cell.length_a   1.000
_cell.length_b   1.000
_cell.length_c   1.000
_cell.angle_alpha   90.00
_cell.angle_beta   90.00
_cell.angle_gamma   90.00
#
_symmetry.space_group_name_H-M   'P 1'
#
loop_
_entity.id
_entity.type
_entity.pdbx_description
1 polymer ?
#
loop_
_entity_poly.entity_id
_entity_poly.type
_entity_poly.pdbx_seq_one_letter_code
_entity_poly.pdbx_strand_id
1 'polypeptide(L)'
;MRNILSFAAMFLVFVQGWAVTITSTAAGGNWNNPATWGGGQIPTMYDDVVIAGPVKACDTHDCFCNHLTVNAGSFLYGGNGGGSEDGLYVYGNLTNHGTIRDHPLGWGMLLRCYGNITNSGSFTPEILYLHGTADQFISGSGNFSPLNMKDQGSASPVRLLSDLSMAGSRIDLNEGTLDLCGGGSPHTLSLSGGYIYNGFIHGGNGAALALSNVAKLYDLDIDECVFAGTVEIGSAVSVGILRNQGIIQSGNAELP
;
A
#
# COMPACT_ATOMS: atom_id res chain seq x y z
N MET A 1 5.96 -7.34 70.41
CA MET A 1 7.06 -7.27 69.42
C MET A 1 6.46 -7.47 68.04
N ARG A 2 6.92 -6.67 67.08
CA ARG A 2 6.22 -6.22 65.88
C ARG A 2 6.53 -7.16 64.70
N ASN A 3 5.53 -7.89 64.21
CA ASN A 3 5.67 -8.73 63.00
C ASN A 3 5.56 -7.84 61.76
N ILE A 4 6.69 -7.64 61.08
CA ILE A 4 6.81 -6.87 59.85
C ILE A 4 6.33 -7.75 58.69
N LEU A 5 5.23 -7.36 58.04
CA LEU A 5 4.82 -7.87 56.73
C LEU A 5 5.83 -7.35 55.69
N SER A 6 6.57 -8.26 55.07
CA SER A 6 7.44 -7.94 53.93
C SER A 6 6.61 -8.01 52.65
N PHE A 7 6.35 -6.86 52.02
CA PHE A 7 5.78 -6.78 50.68
C PHE A 7 6.94 -6.85 49.68
N ALA A 8 7.04 -7.96 48.94
CA ALA A 8 7.95 -8.04 47.80
C ALA A 8 7.32 -7.27 46.63
N ALA A 9 7.84 -6.09 46.33
CA ALA A 9 7.49 -5.35 45.11
C ALA A 9 8.16 -6.02 43.91
N MET A 10 7.36 -6.65 43.04
CA MET A 10 7.82 -7.18 41.75
C MET A 10 8.06 -5.99 40.81
N PHE A 11 9.33 -5.65 40.59
CA PHE A 11 9.72 -4.57 39.68
C PHE A 11 9.65 -5.10 38.25
N LEU A 12 8.60 -4.73 37.51
CA LEU A 12 8.45 -5.06 36.09
C LEU A 12 9.37 -4.12 35.30
N VAL A 13 10.56 -4.62 34.94
CA VAL A 13 11.49 -3.89 34.06
C VAL A 13 10.93 -3.97 32.65
N PHE A 14 10.30 -2.89 32.18
CA PHE A 14 10.06 -2.69 30.76
C PHE A 14 11.40 -2.35 30.11
N VAL A 15 12.06 -3.36 29.54
CA VAL A 15 13.14 -3.10 28.58
C VAL A 15 12.44 -2.60 27.32
N GLN A 16 12.41 -1.29 27.11
CA GLN A 16 12.10 -0.76 25.79
C GLN A 16 13.22 -1.22 24.86
N GLY A 17 12.95 -2.29 24.11
CA GLY A 17 13.80 -2.70 23.01
C GLY A 17 13.86 -1.53 22.03
N TRP A 18 15.07 -1.11 21.68
CA TRP A 18 15.29 -0.24 20.53
C TRP A 18 14.80 -1.00 19.30
N ALA A 19 14.21 -0.33 18.31
CA ALA A 19 13.80 -0.96 17.06
C ALA A 19 14.98 -1.78 16.50
N VAL A 20 14.79 -3.10 16.38
CA VAL A 20 15.81 -4.00 15.84
C VAL A 20 15.50 -4.26 14.39
N THR A 21 16.54 -4.28 13.55
CA THR A 21 16.39 -4.77 12.18
C THR A 21 16.45 -6.29 12.17
N ILE A 22 15.33 -6.94 11.82
CA ILE A 22 15.23 -8.39 11.67
C ILE A 22 15.24 -8.71 10.17
N THR A 23 16.22 -9.52 9.75
CA THR A 23 16.41 -9.90 8.34
C THR A 23 16.01 -11.35 8.12
N SER A 24 15.27 -11.64 7.05
CA SER A 24 14.96 -13.03 6.69
C SER A 24 16.21 -13.80 6.24
N THR A 25 16.24 -15.10 6.50
CA THR A 25 17.31 -15.96 6.00
C THR A 25 17.22 -16.11 4.48
N ALA A 26 18.32 -16.50 3.82
CA ALA A 26 18.32 -16.74 2.38
C ALA A 26 17.36 -17.88 1.96
N ALA A 27 17.12 -18.85 2.85
CA ALA A 27 16.14 -19.92 2.63
C ALA A 27 14.70 -19.40 2.71
N GLY A 28 14.46 -18.37 3.53
CA GLY A 28 13.14 -17.81 3.74
C GLY A 28 12.22 -18.75 4.50
N GLY A 29 10.91 -18.63 4.27
CA GLY A 29 9.89 -19.42 4.94
C GLY A 29 8.63 -18.65 5.33
N ASN A 30 7.84 -19.23 6.23
CA ASN A 30 6.65 -18.59 6.78
C ASN A 30 7.06 -17.50 7.78
N TRP A 31 6.47 -16.30 7.67
CA TRP A 31 6.71 -15.18 8.59
C TRP A 31 6.63 -15.58 10.07
N ASN A 32 5.67 -16.42 10.45
CA ASN A 32 5.47 -16.81 11.86
C ASN A 32 6.35 -18.00 12.29
N ASN A 33 7.31 -18.42 11.47
CA ASN A 33 8.29 -19.44 11.82
C ASN A 33 9.63 -18.80 12.23
N PRO A 34 10.15 -19.05 13.45
CA PRO A 34 11.46 -18.57 13.88
C PRO A 34 12.60 -18.83 12.90
N ALA A 35 12.59 -19.97 12.20
CA ALA A 35 13.64 -20.34 11.24
C ALA A 35 13.71 -19.43 10.00
N THR A 36 12.65 -18.67 9.71
CA THR A 36 12.62 -17.69 8.62
C THR A 36 13.53 -16.50 8.90
N TRP A 37 13.86 -16.22 10.16
CA TRP A 37 14.53 -14.99 10.58
C TRP A 37 15.93 -15.25 11.13
N GLY A 38 16.87 -14.39 10.75
CA GLY A 38 18.20 -14.37 11.34
C GLY A 38 18.10 -14.20 12.87
N GLY A 39 18.65 -15.14 13.64
CA GLY A 39 18.57 -15.11 15.10
C GLY A 39 17.27 -15.65 15.71
N GLY A 40 16.35 -16.18 14.89
CA GLY A 40 15.18 -16.91 15.39
C GLY A 40 14.07 -16.03 15.98
N GLN A 41 14.13 -14.71 15.81
CA GLN A 41 13.12 -13.78 16.33
C GLN A 41 12.06 -13.49 15.28
N ILE A 42 10.78 -13.68 15.63
CA ILE A 42 9.66 -13.32 14.76
C ILE A 42 9.42 -11.80 14.89
N PRO A 43 9.36 -11.04 13.78
CA PRO A 43 9.09 -9.62 13.82
C PRO A 43 7.77 -9.26 14.48
N THR A 44 7.81 -8.18 15.24
CA THR A 44 6.66 -7.52 15.86
C THR A 44 6.45 -6.14 15.25
N MET A 45 5.39 -5.44 15.66
CA MET A 45 5.10 -4.08 15.21
C MET A 45 6.16 -3.03 15.56
N TYR A 46 7.16 -3.38 16.38
CA TYR A 46 8.25 -2.48 16.77
C TYR A 46 9.56 -2.73 16.01
N ASP A 47 9.60 -3.79 15.20
CA ASP A 47 10.82 -4.23 14.52
C ASP A 47 10.84 -3.78 13.07
N ASP A 48 12.00 -3.37 12.60
CA ASP A 48 12.22 -3.08 11.18
C ASP A 48 12.59 -4.37 10.46
N VAL A 49 11.91 -4.67 9.36
CA VAL A 49 12.05 -5.95 8.66
C VAL A 49 12.75 -5.75 7.32
N VAL A 50 13.75 -6.60 7.07
CA VAL A 50 14.41 -6.72 5.76
C VAL A 50 14.14 -8.12 5.20
N ILE A 51 13.47 -8.18 4.06
CA ILE A 51 13.25 -9.43 3.31
C ILE A 51 14.45 -9.65 2.38
N ALA A 52 15.28 -10.64 2.70
CA ALA A 52 16.47 -11.03 1.94
C ALA A 52 16.32 -12.41 1.23
N GLY A 53 15.47 -13.30 1.75
CA GLY A 53 15.01 -14.52 1.07
C GLY A 53 13.50 -14.53 0.79
N PRO A 54 12.93 -15.62 0.23
CA PRO A 54 11.50 -15.70 -0.07
C PRO A 54 10.65 -15.90 1.19
N VAL A 55 9.80 -14.93 1.53
CA VAL A 55 8.95 -14.98 2.73
C VAL A 55 7.47 -15.09 2.35
N LYS A 56 6.81 -16.10 2.90
CA LYS A 56 5.35 -16.21 2.91
C LYS A 56 4.81 -15.42 4.11
N ALA A 57 4.12 -14.32 3.82
CA ALA A 57 3.41 -13.52 4.81
C ALA A 57 2.10 -14.20 5.21
N CYS A 58 1.83 -14.20 6.50
CA CYS A 58 0.50 -14.28 7.11
C CYS A 58 -0.31 -15.51 6.71
N ASP A 59 0.25 -16.67 7.02
CA ASP A 59 -0.38 -17.97 6.88
C ASP A 59 -1.15 -18.30 8.16
N THR A 60 -2.48 -18.15 8.10
CA THR A 60 -3.45 -18.39 9.19
C THR A 60 -3.27 -17.51 10.43
N HIS A 61 -2.45 -16.46 10.34
CA HIS A 61 -2.17 -15.48 11.41
C HIS A 61 -1.68 -14.16 10.80
N ASP A 62 -2.06 -13.02 11.40
CA ASP A 62 -1.52 -11.71 11.07
C ASP A 62 0.02 -11.61 11.23
N CYS A 63 0.62 -10.67 10.49
CA CYS A 63 2.03 -10.33 10.60
C CYS A 63 2.22 -8.84 10.84
N PHE A 64 3.28 -8.50 11.56
CA PHE A 64 3.53 -7.12 11.98
C PHE A 64 4.99 -6.74 11.76
N CYS A 65 5.21 -5.51 11.32
CA CYS A 65 6.50 -4.84 11.37
C CYS A 65 6.31 -3.33 11.53
N ASN A 66 7.35 -2.64 12.00
CA ASN A 66 7.42 -1.19 11.93
C ASN A 66 7.74 -0.78 10.47
N HIS A 67 9.01 -0.76 10.07
CA HIS A 67 9.41 -0.55 8.67
C HIS A 67 9.57 -1.86 7.91
N LEU A 68 9.26 -1.86 6.62
CA LEU A 68 9.48 -3.01 5.74
C LEU A 68 10.36 -2.63 4.56
N THR A 69 11.45 -3.37 4.36
CA THR A 69 12.29 -3.30 3.16
C THR A 69 12.32 -4.67 2.48
N VAL A 70 11.97 -4.73 1.19
CA VAL A 70 12.13 -5.93 0.37
C VAL A 70 13.29 -5.73 -0.59
N ASN A 71 14.36 -6.51 -0.42
CA ASN A 71 15.57 -6.37 -1.23
C ASN A 71 15.33 -6.80 -2.69
N ALA A 72 16.14 -6.24 -3.59
CA ALA A 72 16.13 -6.64 -4.99
C ALA A 72 16.39 -8.15 -5.14
N GLY A 73 15.56 -8.82 -5.95
CA GLY A 73 15.60 -10.26 -6.14
C GLY A 73 14.93 -11.09 -5.03
N SER A 74 14.48 -10.47 -3.93
CA SER A 74 13.75 -11.14 -2.86
C SER A 74 12.23 -11.10 -3.10
N PHE A 75 11.51 -12.01 -2.44
CA PHE A 75 10.07 -12.19 -2.63
C PHE A 75 9.35 -12.13 -1.28
N LEU A 76 8.29 -11.36 -1.22
CA LEU A 76 7.30 -11.38 -0.16
C LEU A 76 5.95 -11.68 -0.79
N TYR A 77 5.24 -12.69 -0.31
CA TYR A 77 3.96 -13.08 -0.89
C TYR A 77 2.92 -13.48 0.14
N GLY A 78 1.64 -13.34 -0.21
CA GLY A 78 0.51 -13.67 0.67
C GLY A 78 0.50 -15.12 1.18
N GLY A 79 -0.26 -15.37 2.24
CA GLY A 79 -0.37 -16.65 2.93
C GLY A 79 -1.44 -17.56 2.34
N ASN A 80 -1.72 -18.69 2.98
CA ASN A 80 -2.74 -19.62 2.48
C ASN A 80 -4.18 -19.22 2.87
N GLY A 81 -4.36 -18.22 3.74
CA GLY A 81 -5.67 -17.78 4.25
C GLY A 81 -6.52 -16.98 3.26
N GLY A 82 -5.93 -16.54 2.13
CA GLY A 82 -6.62 -15.65 1.19
C GLY A 82 -6.71 -14.20 1.69
N GLY A 83 -6.87 -13.25 0.76
CA GLY A 83 -6.62 -11.82 0.99
C GLY A 83 -7.63 -11.06 1.86
N SER A 84 -8.39 -11.73 2.74
CA SER A 84 -9.32 -11.05 3.66
C SER A 84 -9.23 -11.46 5.13
N GLU A 85 -8.56 -12.59 5.45
CA GLU A 85 -8.57 -13.12 6.82
C GLU A 85 -7.34 -12.68 7.62
N ASP A 86 -6.14 -12.83 7.05
CA ASP A 86 -4.87 -12.48 7.70
C ASP A 86 -4.11 -11.42 6.90
N GLY A 87 -3.63 -10.39 7.59
CA GLY A 87 -2.96 -9.26 6.96
C GLY A 87 -1.51 -9.05 7.41
N LEU A 88 -0.73 -8.46 6.52
CA LEU A 88 0.55 -7.85 6.86
C LEU A 88 0.33 -6.39 7.23
N TYR A 89 0.68 -6.02 8.46
CA TYR A 89 0.60 -4.65 8.98
C TYR A 89 2.01 -4.04 9.02
N VAL A 90 2.20 -3.01 8.21
CA VAL A 90 3.42 -2.19 8.17
C VAL A 90 3.10 -0.86 8.83
N TYR A 91 3.46 -0.71 10.11
CA TYR A 91 3.12 0.49 10.91
C TYR A 91 3.92 1.74 10.51
N GLY A 92 5.06 1.55 9.86
CA GLY A 92 5.89 2.60 9.28
C GLY A 92 5.91 2.55 7.76
N ASN A 93 7.01 3.01 7.18
CA ASN A 93 7.25 3.04 5.73
C ASN A 93 7.53 1.65 5.14
N LEU A 94 7.09 1.47 3.89
CA LEU A 94 7.37 0.31 3.04
C LEU A 94 8.29 0.73 1.87
N THR A 95 9.43 0.07 1.75
CA THR A 95 10.35 0.19 0.61
C THR A 95 10.45 -1.14 -0.13
N ASN A 96 10.08 -1.17 -1.40
CA ASN A 96 10.14 -2.38 -2.23
C ASN A 96 11.13 -2.20 -3.39
N HIS A 97 12.20 -3.00 -3.37
CA HIS A 97 13.12 -3.20 -4.49
C HIS A 97 12.96 -4.59 -5.13
N GLY A 98 12.21 -5.49 -4.49
CA GLY A 98 12.01 -6.88 -4.92
C GLY A 98 10.61 -7.12 -5.48
N THR A 99 9.98 -8.21 -5.04
CA THR A 99 8.62 -8.57 -5.46
C THR A 99 7.71 -8.72 -4.25
N ILE A 100 6.62 -7.95 -4.22
CA ILE A 100 5.48 -8.10 -3.30
C ILE A 100 4.27 -8.53 -4.13
N ARG A 101 3.63 -9.66 -3.81
CA ARG A 101 2.55 -10.22 -4.62
C ARG A 101 1.65 -11.20 -3.88
N ASP A 102 0.60 -11.66 -4.53
CA ASP A 102 -0.20 -12.80 -4.07
C ASP A 102 0.59 -14.11 -4.00
N HIS A 103 0.04 -15.06 -3.24
CA HIS A 103 0.60 -16.41 -3.15
C HIS A 103 0.64 -17.05 -4.55
N PRO A 104 1.73 -17.73 -4.95
CA PRO A 104 1.84 -18.35 -6.28
C PRO A 104 0.77 -19.40 -6.62
N LEU A 105 0.01 -19.86 -5.62
CA LEU A 105 -1.10 -20.82 -5.78
C LEU A 105 -2.49 -20.16 -5.83
N GLY A 106 -2.55 -18.83 -5.89
CA GLY A 106 -3.79 -18.07 -6.13
C GLY A 106 -4.48 -17.49 -4.89
N TRP A 107 -3.89 -17.61 -3.69
CA TRP A 107 -4.39 -16.91 -2.50
C TRP A 107 -3.89 -15.48 -2.46
N GLY A 108 -4.79 -14.53 -2.25
CA GLY A 108 -4.45 -13.11 -2.22
C GLY A 108 -3.67 -12.67 -1.00
N MET A 109 -2.97 -11.54 -1.15
CA MET A 109 -2.26 -10.85 -0.08
C MET A 109 -3.03 -9.60 0.36
N LEU A 110 -3.27 -9.49 1.67
CA LEU A 110 -3.76 -8.27 2.30
C LEU A 110 -2.61 -7.51 2.97
N LEU A 111 -2.31 -6.32 2.46
CA LEU A 111 -1.28 -5.43 3.01
C LEU A 111 -1.92 -4.16 3.55
N ARG A 112 -1.61 -3.81 4.80
CA ARG A 112 -1.98 -2.55 5.44
C ARG A 112 -0.72 -1.73 5.69
N CYS A 113 -0.63 -0.55 5.10
CA CYS A 113 0.52 0.33 5.24
C CYS A 113 0.09 1.65 5.88
N TYR A 114 0.69 1.97 7.03
CA TYR A 114 0.41 3.19 7.78
C TYR A 114 1.37 4.33 7.43
N GLY A 115 2.57 4.02 6.93
CA GLY A 115 3.54 4.99 6.45
C GLY A 115 3.66 5.07 4.93
N ASN A 116 4.69 5.76 4.47
CA ASN A 116 4.92 6.02 3.04
C ASN A 116 5.34 4.76 2.28
N ILE A 117 5.06 4.74 0.98
CA ILE A 117 5.40 3.63 0.09
C ILE A 117 6.39 4.12 -0.97
N THR A 118 7.53 3.43 -1.08
CA THR A 118 8.49 3.60 -2.18
C THR A 118 8.64 2.29 -2.93
N ASN A 119 8.33 2.26 -4.22
CA ASN A 119 8.37 1.03 -5.03
C ASN A 119 9.25 1.18 -6.29
N SER A 120 10.33 0.43 -6.35
CA SER A 120 11.17 0.26 -7.55
C SER A 120 11.16 -1.18 -8.09
N GLY A 121 10.43 -2.07 -7.41
CA GLY A 121 10.27 -3.48 -7.78
C GLY A 121 8.90 -3.78 -8.40
N SER A 122 8.41 -5.00 -8.20
CA SER A 122 7.04 -5.41 -8.56
C SER A 122 6.15 -5.43 -7.31
N PHE A 123 4.99 -4.79 -7.40
CA PHE A 123 4.02 -4.67 -6.31
C PHE A 123 2.62 -5.01 -6.82
N THR A 124 2.15 -6.23 -6.58
CA THR A 124 0.86 -6.76 -7.05
C THR A 124 0.14 -7.60 -6.00
N PRO A 125 -0.11 -7.07 -4.78
CA PRO A 125 -1.00 -7.74 -3.82
C PRO A 125 -2.47 -7.61 -4.23
N GLU A 126 -3.32 -8.52 -3.77
CA GLU A 126 -4.77 -8.49 -3.98
C GLU A 126 -5.39 -7.25 -3.32
N ILE A 127 -4.98 -6.93 -2.10
CA ILE A 127 -5.52 -5.81 -1.33
C ILE A 127 -4.39 -4.97 -0.72
N LEU A 128 -4.43 -3.66 -0.98
CA LEU A 128 -3.64 -2.64 -0.30
C LEU A 128 -4.59 -1.66 0.42
N TYR A 129 -4.45 -1.56 1.74
CA TYR A 129 -5.05 -0.50 2.52
C TYR A 129 -4.01 0.52 2.96
N LEU A 130 -4.28 1.77 2.64
CA LEU A 130 -3.54 2.94 3.08
C LEU A 130 -4.17 3.45 4.37
N HIS A 131 -3.40 3.51 5.45
CA HIS A 131 -3.89 3.85 6.80
C HIS A 131 -3.20 5.10 7.39
N GLY A 132 -2.52 5.89 6.56
CA GLY A 132 -1.92 7.14 7.00
C GLY A 132 -2.92 8.03 7.73
N THR A 133 -2.55 8.53 8.91
CA THR A 133 -3.35 9.52 9.65
C THR A 133 -2.86 10.95 9.44
N ALA A 134 -1.77 11.08 8.69
CA ALA A 134 -1.24 12.29 8.09
C ALA A 134 -0.92 11.98 6.63
N ASP A 135 -0.63 13.00 5.83
CA ASP A 135 -0.30 12.89 4.42
C ASP A 135 0.57 11.65 4.12
N GLN A 136 0.02 10.71 3.36
CA GLN A 136 0.68 9.46 3.03
C GLN A 136 1.24 9.55 1.61
N PHE A 137 2.55 9.35 1.48
CA PHE A 137 3.24 9.55 0.21
C PHE A 137 3.50 8.23 -0.50
N ILE A 138 3.26 8.21 -1.81
CA ILE A 138 3.59 7.08 -2.69
C ILE A 138 4.53 7.56 -3.78
N SER A 139 5.60 6.79 -4.01
CA SER A 139 6.60 7.08 -5.03
C SER A 139 7.19 5.81 -5.61
N GLY A 140 7.77 5.90 -6.79
CA GLY A 140 8.39 4.74 -7.40
C GLY A 140 8.61 4.83 -8.89
N SER A 141 9.39 3.88 -9.39
CA SER A 141 9.59 3.62 -10.82
C SER A 141 9.27 2.16 -11.21
N GLY A 142 8.90 1.33 -10.23
CA GLY A 142 8.53 -0.07 -10.43
C GLY A 142 7.07 -0.26 -10.84
N ASN A 143 6.69 -1.51 -11.11
CA ASN A 143 5.28 -1.86 -11.31
C ASN A 143 4.53 -1.73 -9.97
N PHE A 144 3.50 -0.89 -9.93
CA PHE A 144 2.66 -0.68 -8.76
C PHE A 144 1.20 -0.94 -9.14
N SER A 145 0.76 -2.19 -9.03
CA SER A 145 -0.57 -2.62 -9.47
C SER A 145 -1.24 -3.52 -8.42
N PRO A 146 -1.52 -3.01 -7.20
CA PRO A 146 -2.43 -3.72 -6.30
C PRO A 146 -3.80 -3.91 -6.98
N LEU A 147 -4.44 -5.07 -6.81
CA LEU A 147 -5.74 -5.30 -7.46
C LEU A 147 -6.82 -4.38 -6.87
N ASN A 148 -6.91 -4.33 -5.54
CA ASN A 148 -7.78 -3.43 -4.81
C ASN A 148 -6.92 -2.52 -3.94
N MET A 149 -7.04 -1.22 -4.13
CA MET A 149 -6.37 -0.20 -3.33
C MET A 149 -7.44 0.66 -2.68
N LYS A 150 -7.38 0.82 -1.36
CA LYS A 150 -8.34 1.65 -0.63
C LYS A 150 -7.65 2.57 0.36
N ASP A 151 -8.06 3.83 0.34
CA ASP A 151 -7.67 4.81 1.36
C ASP A 151 -8.50 4.63 2.64
N GLN A 152 -8.01 3.82 3.58
CA GLN A 152 -8.63 3.69 4.90
C GLN A 152 -8.27 4.85 5.85
N GLY A 153 -7.29 5.68 5.47
CA GLY A 153 -6.83 6.87 6.18
C GLY A 153 -7.41 8.16 5.63
N SER A 154 -8.60 8.11 4.99
CA SER A 154 -9.13 9.15 4.09
C SER A 154 -9.39 10.53 4.68
N ALA A 155 -9.22 10.69 5.99
CA ALA A 155 -9.13 12.01 6.63
C ALA A 155 -7.84 12.78 6.25
N SER A 156 -6.84 12.10 5.70
CA SER A 156 -5.58 12.68 5.22
C SER A 156 -5.35 12.32 3.75
N PRO A 157 -4.69 13.18 2.96
CA PRO A 157 -4.49 12.93 1.54
C PRO A 157 -3.43 11.86 1.27
N VAL A 158 -3.67 11.07 0.23
CA VAL A 158 -2.65 10.25 -0.41
C VAL A 158 -1.99 11.10 -1.51
N ARG A 159 -0.66 11.24 -1.46
CA ARG A 159 0.08 12.12 -2.38
C ARG A 159 1.10 11.36 -3.22
N LEU A 160 1.13 11.64 -4.52
CA LEU A 160 2.16 11.10 -5.40
C LEU A 160 3.41 11.99 -5.37
N LEU A 161 4.59 11.40 -5.27
CA LEU A 161 5.88 12.11 -5.41
C LEU A 161 6.62 11.78 -6.71
N SER A 162 6.03 10.93 -7.54
CA SER A 162 6.51 10.56 -8.88
C SER A 162 5.33 10.14 -9.75
N ASP A 163 5.58 10.04 -11.06
CA ASP A 163 4.67 9.31 -11.94
C ASP A 163 4.49 7.87 -11.43
N LEU A 164 3.26 7.34 -11.55
CA LEU A 164 2.95 5.96 -11.22
C LEU A 164 2.21 5.31 -12.38
N SER A 165 2.51 4.03 -12.62
CA SER A 165 1.84 3.19 -13.60
C SER A 165 1.22 1.97 -12.93
N MET A 166 -0.09 1.82 -13.10
CA MET A 166 -0.88 0.71 -12.58
C MET A 166 -1.64 0.01 -13.71
N ALA A 167 -1.95 -1.27 -13.53
CA ALA A 167 -2.74 -2.05 -14.46
C ALA A 167 -3.81 -2.87 -13.74
N GLY A 168 -5.07 -2.74 -14.17
CA GLY A 168 -6.21 -3.49 -13.62
C GLY A 168 -6.60 -3.12 -12.18
N SER A 169 -5.99 -2.10 -11.60
CA SER A 169 -6.23 -1.66 -10.23
C SER A 169 -7.60 -1.01 -10.04
N ARG A 170 -8.21 -1.30 -8.90
CA ARG A 170 -9.49 -0.74 -8.43
C ARG A 170 -9.17 0.15 -7.24
N ILE A 171 -9.24 1.47 -7.44
CA ILE A 171 -8.75 2.47 -6.50
C ILE A 171 -9.95 3.19 -5.85
N ASP A 172 -10.26 2.81 -4.62
CA ASP A 172 -11.27 3.44 -3.76
C ASP A 172 -10.62 4.55 -2.94
N LEU A 173 -10.97 5.80 -3.22
CA LEU A 173 -10.48 6.94 -2.44
C LEU A 173 -11.22 7.09 -1.11
N ASN A 174 -12.33 6.36 -0.89
CA ASN A 174 -13.07 6.32 0.37
C ASN A 174 -13.43 7.71 0.91
N GLU A 175 -13.93 8.56 0.01
CA GLU A 175 -14.23 9.99 0.22
C GLU A 175 -13.00 10.87 0.53
N GLY A 176 -11.81 10.31 0.41
CA GLY A 176 -10.52 10.98 0.61
C GLY A 176 -9.99 11.68 -0.64
N THR A 177 -8.77 12.19 -0.51
CA THR A 177 -8.08 12.96 -1.53
C THR A 177 -6.88 12.19 -2.08
N LEU A 178 -6.84 12.03 -3.40
CA LEU A 178 -5.61 11.73 -4.14
C LEU A 178 -5.01 13.03 -4.71
N ASP A 179 -3.82 13.39 -4.26
CA ASP A 179 -3.06 14.55 -4.74
C ASP A 179 -1.94 14.11 -5.69
N LEU A 180 -2.07 14.49 -6.97
CA LEU A 180 -1.10 14.21 -8.02
C LEU A 180 0.04 15.23 -8.06
N CYS A 181 0.05 16.22 -7.16
CA CYS A 181 1.04 17.30 -7.06
C CYS A 181 1.89 17.21 -5.78
N GLY A 182 2.04 16.02 -5.19
CA GLY A 182 2.87 15.84 -3.99
C GLY A 182 4.30 16.36 -4.18
N GLY A 183 4.78 17.12 -3.19
CA GLY A 183 6.08 17.80 -3.26
C GLY A 183 6.10 19.05 -4.15
N GLY A 184 4.94 19.50 -4.65
CA GLY A 184 4.77 20.72 -5.45
C GLY A 184 5.04 20.58 -6.94
N SER A 185 5.32 19.36 -7.43
CA SER A 185 5.50 19.04 -8.86
C SER A 185 4.35 18.17 -9.35
N PRO A 186 3.84 18.38 -10.57
CA PRO A 186 2.78 17.57 -11.14
C PRO A 186 3.29 16.17 -11.52
N HIS A 187 2.48 15.15 -11.29
CA HIS A 187 2.76 13.77 -11.67
C HIS A 187 1.63 13.19 -12.53
N THR A 188 1.95 12.14 -13.27
CA THR A 188 1.01 11.35 -14.05
C THR A 188 0.67 10.06 -13.31
N LEU A 189 -0.62 9.84 -13.07
CA LEU A 189 -1.13 8.51 -12.74
C LEU A 189 -1.62 7.85 -14.02
N SER A 190 -0.89 6.82 -14.46
CA SER A 190 -1.26 5.97 -15.59
C SER A 190 -2.00 4.74 -15.10
N LEU A 191 -3.18 4.46 -15.67
CA LEU A 191 -3.98 3.28 -15.34
C LEU A 191 -4.47 2.58 -16.61
N SER A 192 -4.07 1.32 -16.78
CA SER A 192 -4.49 0.45 -17.88
C SER A 192 -5.51 -0.58 -17.39
N GLY A 193 -6.78 -0.39 -17.73
CA GLY A 193 -7.90 -1.15 -17.15
C GLY A 193 -8.11 -0.87 -15.67
N GLY A 194 -9.23 -1.32 -15.10
CA GLY A 194 -9.61 -1.02 -13.72
C GLY A 194 -10.36 0.31 -13.59
N TYR A 195 -10.37 0.90 -12.40
CA TYR A 195 -11.11 2.14 -12.14
C TYR A 195 -10.60 2.90 -10.91
N ILE A 196 -10.87 4.21 -10.89
CA ILE A 196 -10.69 5.10 -9.74
C ILE A 196 -12.07 5.63 -9.34
N TYR A 197 -12.38 5.62 -8.04
CA TYR A 197 -13.70 6.03 -7.59
C TYR A 197 -13.77 6.61 -6.17
N ASN A 198 -14.89 7.26 -5.90
CA ASN A 198 -15.35 7.64 -4.56
C ASN A 198 -14.42 8.59 -3.81
N GLY A 199 -14.24 9.81 -4.33
CA GLY A 199 -13.46 10.83 -3.63
C GLY A 199 -13.03 12.01 -4.50
N PHE A 200 -11.93 12.64 -4.10
CA PHE A 200 -11.41 13.88 -4.70
C PHE A 200 -10.05 13.65 -5.35
N ILE A 201 -9.83 14.27 -6.51
CA ILE A 201 -8.51 14.30 -7.15
C ILE A 201 -8.04 15.75 -7.25
N HIS A 202 -6.90 16.02 -6.62
CA HIS A 202 -6.15 17.25 -6.83
C HIS A 202 -5.11 16.99 -7.91
N GLY A 203 -5.40 17.42 -9.13
CA GLY A 203 -4.44 17.31 -10.22
C GLY A 203 -3.49 18.49 -10.17
N GLY A 204 -3.95 19.71 -10.45
CA GLY A 204 -3.15 20.95 -10.39
C GLY A 204 -1.91 20.96 -11.29
N ASN A 205 -1.41 22.15 -11.64
CA ASN A 205 -0.06 22.35 -12.21
C ASN A 205 0.31 21.47 -13.44
N GLY A 206 -0.68 20.96 -14.19
CA GLY A 206 -0.46 20.07 -15.33
C GLY A 206 -0.36 18.57 -15.02
N ALA A 207 -0.71 18.12 -13.81
CA ALA A 207 -0.80 16.70 -13.49
C ALA A 207 -1.86 15.98 -14.35
N ALA A 208 -1.66 14.68 -14.56
CA ALA A 208 -2.42 13.94 -15.56
C ALA A 208 -2.98 12.62 -15.03
N LEU A 209 -4.19 12.31 -15.48
CA LEU A 209 -4.74 10.95 -15.50
C LEU A 209 -4.59 10.40 -16.92
N ALA A 210 -3.72 9.40 -17.07
CA ALA A 210 -3.47 8.73 -18.35
C ALA A 210 -4.16 7.35 -18.35
N LEU A 211 -5.36 7.27 -18.92
CA LEU A 211 -6.18 6.07 -18.90
C LEU A 211 -6.11 5.31 -20.22
N SER A 212 -6.19 3.99 -20.15
CA SER A 212 -6.21 3.11 -21.32
C SER A 212 -6.90 1.78 -21.02
N ASN A 213 -7.13 0.96 -22.05
CA ASN A 213 -7.65 -0.39 -21.91
C ASN A 213 -8.89 -0.47 -21.02
N VAL A 214 -9.91 0.36 -21.32
CA VAL A 214 -11.19 0.48 -20.60
C VAL A 214 -11.06 0.86 -19.12
N ALA A 215 -10.02 1.61 -18.74
CA ALA A 215 -9.94 2.22 -17.42
C ALA A 215 -10.96 3.35 -17.26
N LYS A 216 -11.62 3.38 -16.09
CA LYS A 216 -12.78 4.23 -15.82
C LYS A 216 -12.64 5.13 -14.59
N LEU A 217 -13.43 6.19 -14.58
CA LEU A 217 -13.61 7.13 -13.46
C LEU A 217 -15.08 7.11 -12.98
N TYR A 218 -15.31 7.07 -11.66
CA TYR A 218 -16.64 7.03 -11.05
C TYR A 218 -16.73 7.89 -9.78
N ASP A 219 -17.76 8.73 -9.66
CA ASP A 219 -18.06 9.44 -8.41
C ASP A 219 -16.84 10.23 -7.88
N LEU A 220 -16.29 11.08 -8.75
CA LEU A 220 -15.07 11.85 -8.50
C LEU A 220 -15.31 13.34 -8.70
N ASP A 221 -14.79 14.14 -7.76
CA ASP A 221 -14.64 15.58 -7.92
C ASP A 221 -13.16 15.92 -8.16
N ILE A 222 -12.86 16.47 -9.34
CA ILE A 222 -11.49 16.75 -9.79
C ILE A 222 -11.31 18.27 -9.95
N ASP A 223 -10.29 18.86 -9.34
CA ASP A 223 -10.08 20.31 -9.40
C ASP A 223 -9.60 20.79 -10.78
N GLU A 224 -8.43 20.33 -11.20
CA GLU A 224 -7.77 20.61 -12.45
C GLU A 224 -7.02 19.35 -12.87
N CYS A 225 -7.22 18.84 -14.09
CA CYS A 225 -6.47 17.68 -14.55
C CYS A 225 -6.29 17.65 -16.07
N VAL A 226 -5.17 17.07 -16.50
CA VAL A 226 -4.98 16.64 -17.89
C VAL A 226 -5.55 15.23 -18.04
N PHE A 227 -6.46 15.04 -18.99
CA PHE A 227 -6.91 13.70 -19.39
C PHE A 227 -6.14 13.27 -20.62
N ALA A 228 -5.43 12.13 -20.51
CA ALA A 228 -4.65 11.55 -21.59
C ALA A 228 -5.08 10.10 -21.86
N GLY A 229 -4.86 9.62 -23.08
CA GLY A 229 -5.27 8.28 -23.51
C GLY A 229 -6.77 8.18 -23.78
N THR A 230 -7.42 7.09 -23.37
CA THR A 230 -8.87 6.91 -23.45
C THR A 230 -9.44 6.87 -22.04
N VAL A 231 -10.07 7.98 -21.63
CA VAL A 231 -10.70 8.15 -20.32
C VAL A 231 -12.18 7.80 -20.45
N GLU A 232 -12.61 6.74 -19.78
CA GLU A 232 -14.03 6.39 -19.70
C GLU A 232 -14.67 6.96 -18.43
N ILE A 233 -15.81 7.63 -18.60
CA ILE A 233 -16.62 8.13 -17.50
C ILE A 233 -17.73 7.14 -17.22
N GLY A 234 -17.69 6.52 -16.03
CA GLY A 234 -18.68 5.53 -15.59
C GLY A 234 -19.90 6.17 -14.92
N SER A 235 -19.67 7.03 -13.92
CA SER A 235 -20.72 7.82 -13.24
C SER A 235 -20.15 9.09 -12.61
N ALA A 236 -20.97 10.14 -12.52
CA ALA A 236 -20.77 11.33 -11.69
C ALA A 236 -19.32 11.81 -11.53
N VAL A 237 -18.65 12.16 -12.64
CA VAL A 237 -17.33 12.81 -12.60
C VAL A 237 -17.51 14.31 -12.86
N SER A 238 -17.05 15.14 -11.93
CA SER A 238 -16.95 16.59 -12.11
C SER A 238 -15.48 16.98 -12.26
N VAL A 239 -15.19 17.92 -13.18
CA VAL A 239 -13.84 18.44 -13.40
C VAL A 239 -13.90 19.95 -13.50
N GLY A 240 -13.19 20.67 -12.63
CA GLY A 240 -13.15 22.13 -12.65
C GLY A 240 -12.47 22.67 -13.90
N ILE A 241 -11.16 22.39 -14.04
CA ILE A 241 -10.36 22.75 -15.22
C ILE A 241 -9.86 21.49 -15.92
N LEU A 242 -10.41 21.20 -17.09
CA LEU A 242 -10.03 20.04 -17.89
C LEU A 242 -9.17 20.43 -19.09
N ARG A 243 -8.01 19.80 -19.23
CA ARG A 243 -7.22 19.79 -20.48
C ARG A 243 -7.29 18.41 -21.10
N ASN A 244 -8.08 18.25 -22.15
CA ASN A 244 -8.17 16.98 -22.85
C ASN A 244 -7.02 16.84 -23.87
N GLN A 245 -6.20 15.80 -23.71
CA GLN A 245 -5.15 15.37 -24.63
C GLN A 245 -5.40 13.95 -25.19
N GLY A 246 -6.63 13.44 -25.03
CA GLY A 246 -7.02 12.11 -25.47
C GLY A 246 -8.48 12.03 -25.91
N ILE A 247 -9.06 10.85 -25.72
CA ILE A 247 -10.47 10.54 -25.96
C ILE A 247 -11.16 10.49 -24.59
N ILE A 248 -12.30 11.17 -24.51
CA ILE A 248 -13.22 11.04 -23.38
C ILE A 248 -14.49 10.40 -23.92
N GLN A 249 -14.93 9.31 -23.30
CA GLN A 249 -16.13 8.60 -23.73
C GLN A 249 -16.95 8.11 -22.53
N SER A 250 -18.22 7.81 -22.76
CA SER A 250 -19.05 7.11 -21.78
C SER A 250 -18.55 5.67 -21.63
N GLY A 251 -18.30 5.25 -20.39
CA GLY A 251 -18.16 3.84 -20.06
C GLY A 251 -19.52 3.21 -19.75
N ASN A 252 -19.65 1.89 -19.89
CA ASN A 252 -20.85 1.20 -19.40
C ASN A 252 -20.98 1.41 -17.88
N ALA A 253 -22.18 1.76 -17.43
CA ALA A 253 -22.56 1.95 -16.03
C ALA A 253 -22.70 0.60 -15.29
N GLU A 254 -21.73 -0.30 -15.46
CA GLU A 254 -21.56 -1.39 -14.51
C GLU A 254 -20.98 -0.74 -13.25
N LEU A 255 -21.79 -0.73 -12.19
CA LEU A 255 -21.41 -0.19 -10.89
C LEU A 255 -20.17 -0.94 -10.37
N PRO A 256 -19.18 -0.23 -9.77
CA PRO A 256 -18.04 -0.84 -9.09
C PRO A 256 -18.43 -1.65 -7.84
#